data_AF-A0A6A6QT46-F1
#
_entry.id   AF-A0A6A6QT46-F1
#
_cell.length_a   1.000
_cell.length_b   1.000
_cell.length_c   1.000
_cell.angle_alpha   90.00
_cell.angle_beta   90.00
_cell.angle_gamma   90.00
#
_symmetry.space_group_name_H-M   'P 1'
#
loop_
_entity.id
_entity.type
_entity.pdbx_description
1 polymer ?
#
loop_
_entity_poly.entity_id
_entity_poly.type
_entity_poly.pdbx_seq_one_letter_code
_entity_poly.pdbx_strand_id
1 'polypeptide(L)' 'MEGAGHQMNAAGYSEAEQKIDHSTEDISHAAQGHKANISNPNTSEKSKQHSKEELEILGGNKAFYGK' A
#
# COMPACT_ATOMS: atom_id res chain seq x y z
N MET A 1 -0.61 -20.78 45.17
CA MET A 1 0.06 -19.47 45.04
C MET A 1 1.35 -19.72 44.27
N GLU A 2 1.59 -19.21 43.06
CA GLU A 2 0.89 -18.24 42.22
C GLU A 2 1.19 -18.59 40.76
N GLY A 3 0.17 -18.47 39.90
CA GLY A 3 0.29 -18.74 38.48
C GLY A 3 1.06 -17.63 37.77
N ALA A 4 2.03 -18.00 36.95
CA ALA A 4 2.66 -17.10 36.00
C ALA A 4 1.66 -16.79 34.88
N GLY A 5 0.75 -15.85 35.14
CA GLY A 5 -0.06 -15.22 34.12
C GLY A 5 0.84 -14.45 33.18
N HIS A 6 1.04 -14.98 31.96
CA HIS A 6 1.58 -14.21 30.86
C HIS A 6 0.67 -13.00 30.62
N GLN A 7 1.17 -11.82 30.96
CA GLN A 7 0.47 -10.57 30.79
C GLN A 7 0.41 -10.24 29.29
N MET A 8 -0.76 -10.41 28.71
CA MET A 8 -1.10 -9.94 27.37
C MET A 8 -1.22 -8.42 27.43
N ASN A 9 -0.14 -7.69 27.12
CA ASN A 9 -0.22 -6.25 26.90
C ASN A 9 -0.30 -6.01 25.39
N ALA A 10 -1.50 -5.60 24.98
CA ALA A 10 -1.82 -5.10 23.67
C ALA A 10 -0.94 -3.89 23.31
N ALA A 11 -0.66 -3.74 22.02
CA ALA A 11 0.13 -2.69 21.38
C ALA A 11 1.66 -2.84 21.51
N GLY A 12 2.24 -3.54 20.54
CA GLY A 12 3.69 -3.62 20.37
C GLY A 12 4.08 -4.27 19.05
N TYR A 13 3.38 -3.95 17.96
CA TYR A 13 3.88 -4.29 16.62
C TYR A 13 5.23 -3.61 16.47
N SER A 14 6.26 -4.45 16.41
CA SER A 14 7.65 -4.04 16.40
C SER A 14 7.94 -3.37 15.07
N GLU A 15 8.71 -2.28 15.11
CA GLU A 15 9.08 -1.40 13.99
C GLU A 15 9.77 -2.12 12.80
N ALA A 16 10.06 -3.42 12.94
CA ALA A 16 10.66 -4.28 11.94
C ALA A 16 9.68 -4.94 10.96
N GLU A 17 8.36 -4.89 11.19
CA GLU A 17 7.35 -5.51 10.29
C GLU A 17 6.88 -4.59 9.14
N GLN A 18 7.43 -3.38 9.00
CA GLN A 18 7.17 -2.52 7.83
C GLN A 18 8.00 -2.88 6.59
N LYS A 19 8.44 -4.14 6.47
CA LYS A 19 8.75 -4.71 5.15
C LYS A 19 7.42 -5.07 4.51
N ILE A 20 6.75 -4.05 3.99
CA ILE A 20 5.56 -4.24 3.18
C ILE A 20 6.04 -4.93 1.90
N ASP A 21 6.03 -6.27 1.94
CA ASP A 21 6.03 -7.11 0.75
C ASP A 21 4.71 -6.78 0.05
N HIS A 22 4.69 -5.68 -0.71
CA HIS A 22 3.57 -5.36 -1.57
C HIS A 22 3.52 -6.47 -2.61
N SER A 23 2.65 -7.47 -2.37
CA SER A 23 2.38 -8.52 -3.32
C SER A 23 2.00 -7.90 -4.66
N THR A 24 2.18 -8.64 -5.76
CA THR A 24 1.73 -8.20 -7.08
C THR A 24 0.24 -7.81 -7.07
N GLU A 25 -0.55 -8.43 -6.19
CA GLU A 25 -1.95 -8.09 -5.95
C GLU A 25 -2.11 -6.69 -5.32
N ASP A 26 -1.35 -6.36 -4.28
CA ASP A 26 -1.36 -5.03 -3.66
C ASP A 26 -0.99 -3.92 -4.64
N ILE A 27 0.04 -4.15 -5.45
CA ILE A 27 0.46 -3.23 -6.52
C ILE A 27 -0.68 -3.03 -7.53
N SER A 28 -1.35 -4.13 -7.90
CA SER A 28 -2.48 -4.09 -8.83
C SER A 28 -3.68 -3.31 -8.27
N HIS A 29 -4.00 -3.49 -6.99
CA HIS A 29 -5.06 -2.77 -6.30
C HIS A 29 -4.75 -1.28 -6.15
N ALA A 30 -3.52 -0.94 -5.74
CA ALA A 30 -3.07 0.44 -5.65
C ALA A 30 -3.14 1.15 -7.01
N ALA A 31 -2.68 0.50 -8.07
CA ALA A 31 -2.76 1.04 -9.43
C ALA A 31 -4.21 1.25 -9.88
N GLN A 32 -5.13 0.35 -9.55
CA GLN A 32 -6.55 0.54 -9.85
C GLN A 32 -7.14 1.75 -9.10
N GLY A 33 -6.79 1.93 -7.82
CA GLY A 33 -7.21 3.07 -7.01
C GLY A 33 -6.73 4.41 -7.59
N HIS A 34 -5.45 4.51 -7.96
CA HIS A 34 -4.91 5.72 -8.58
C HIS A 34 -5.57 6.03 -9.93
N LYS A 35 -5.87 5.02 -10.76
CA LYS A 35 -6.62 5.20 -12.00
C LYS A 35 -8.02 5.75 -11.75
N ALA A 36 -8.74 5.19 -10.78
CA ALA A 36 -10.05 5.69 -10.39
C ALA A 36 -10.00 7.15 -9.91
N ASN A 37 -8.97 7.50 -9.14
CA ASN A 37 -8.76 8.88 -8.68
C ASN A 37 -8.50 9.87 -9.83
N ILE A 38 -7.78 9.44 -10.87
CA ILE A 38 -7.54 10.27 -12.07
C ILE A 38 -8.83 10.53 -12.85
N SER A 39 -9.67 9.50 -13.01
CA SER A 39 -10.95 9.59 -13.73
C SER A 39 -12.04 10.31 -12.94
N ASN A 40 -11.91 10.45 -11.62
CA ASN A 40 -12.91 11.13 -10.81
C ASN A 40 -12.96 12.64 -11.12
N PRO A 41 -14.08 13.19 -11.64
CA PRO A 41 -14.20 14.62 -11.92
C PRO A 41 -14.13 15.50 -10.66
N ASN A 42 -14.44 14.94 -9.49
CA ASN A 42 -14.42 15.66 -8.21
C ASN A 42 -13.03 15.71 -7.56
N THR A 43 -12.05 15.00 -8.10
CA THR A 43 -10.68 15.02 -7.59
C THR A 43 -9.93 16.25 -8.11
N SER A 44 -9.19 16.91 -7.22
CA SER A 44 -8.32 18.03 -7.55
C SER A 44 -7.23 17.65 -8.56
N GLU A 45 -6.87 18.59 -9.44
CA GLU A 45 -5.81 18.39 -10.44
C GLU A 45 -4.48 17.94 -9.81
N LYS A 46 -4.10 18.53 -8.67
CA LYS A 46 -2.89 18.13 -7.94
C LYS A 46 -2.91 16.66 -7.52
N SER A 47 -4.06 16.19 -7.01
CA SER A 47 -4.23 14.78 -6.62
C SER A 47 -4.22 13.84 -7.82
N LYS A 48 -4.74 14.28 -8.98
CA LYS A 48 -4.66 13.52 -10.23
C LYS A 48 -3.23 13.43 -10.75
N GLN A 49 -2.46 14.51 -10.68
CA GLN A 49 -1.04 14.51 -11.06
C GLN A 49 -0.24 13.54 -10.19
N HIS A 50 -0.37 13.66 -8.87
CA HIS A 50 0.26 12.73 -7.93
C HIS A 50 -0.11 11.27 -8.24
N SER A 51 -1.38 10.98 -8.51
CA SER A 51 -1.80 9.61 -8.86
C SER A 51 -1.22 9.10 -10.18
N LYS A 52 -0.89 9.99 -11.12
CA LYS A 52 -0.20 9.61 -12.36
C LYS A 52 1.27 9.27 -12.09
N GLU A 53 1.93 10.04 -11.24
CA GLU A 53 3.31 9.80 -10.81
C GLU A 53 3.43 8.47 -10.06
N GLU A 54 2.53 8.23 -9.09
CA GLU A 54 2.50 6.98 -8.33
C GLU A 54 2.23 5.75 -9.23
N LEU A 55 1.39 5.89 -10.27
CA LEU A 55 1.17 4.82 -11.26
C LEU A 55 2.43 4.49 -12.07
N GLU A 56 3.27 5.47 -12.34
CA GLU A 56 4.55 5.26 -13.02
C GLU A 56 5.53 4.51 -12.11
N ILE A 57 5.56 4.85 -10.81
CA ILE A 57 6.42 4.23 -9.79
C ILE A 57 5.98 2.80 -9.45
N LEU A 58 4.68 2.58 -9.25
CA LEU A 58 4.10 1.26 -8.96
C LEU A 58 4.28 0.26 -10.11
N GLY A 59 4.74 0.72 -11.26
CA GLY A 59 5.27 -0.20 -12.24
C GLY A 59 5.41 0.29 -13.65
N GLY A 60 4.76 1.40 -14.03
CA GLY A 60 4.73 1.85 -15.42
C GLY A 60 4.58 0.66 -16.39
N ASN A 61 5.31 0.70 -17.51
CA ASN A 61 5.34 -0.41 -18.48
C ASN A 61 6.21 -1.61 -18.04
N LYS A 62 6.82 -1.66 -16.84
CA LYS A 62 7.86 -2.64 -16.47
C LYS A 62 7.57 -3.56 -15.28
N ALA A 63 6.71 -3.20 -14.32
CA ALA A 63 6.35 -4.13 -13.23
C ALA A 63 5.56 -5.37 -13.72
N PHE A 64 5.06 -5.35 -14.96
CA PHE A 64 4.36 -6.47 -15.57
C PHE A 64 5.26 -7.47 -16.32
N TYR A 65 6.55 -7.18 -16.57
CA TYR A 65 7.44 -8.03 -17.38
C TYR A 65 8.35 -8.97 -16.57
N GLY A 66 7.99 -9.27 -15.33
CA GLY A 66 8.65 -10.30 -14.52
C GLY A 66 7.87 -11.60 -14.52
N LYS A 67 7.71 -12.26 -15.67
CA LYS A 67 7.28 -13.67 -15.72
C LYS A 67 8.21 -14.48 -16.60
#